data_AF-K1JZ10-F1
#
_entry.id   AF-K1JZ10-F1
#
_cell.length_a   1.000
_cell.length_b   1.000
_cell.length_c   1.000
_cell.angle_alpha   90.00
_cell.angle_beta   90.00
_cell.angle_gamma   90.00
#
_symmetry.space_group_name_H-M   'P 1'
#
loop_
_entity.id
_entity.type
_entity.pdbx_description
1 polymer ?
#
loop_
_entity_poly.entity_id
_entity_poly.type
_entity_poly.pdbx_seq_one_letter_code
_entity_poly.pdbx_strand_id
1 'polypeptide(L)'
;MPANPESPFTNTSWLTTGKNNAPVIAVHAQPGAKRTAVVGVHGDRLKIALASPPVDGKANATLIKYLSKGLGVSKSSVRLLSGDTSREKRIEVVGLSTDDLLEALKKLLSDG
;
A
#
# COMPACT_ATOMS: atom_id res chain seq x y z
N MET A 1 -10.41 -21.40 26.98
CA MET A 1 -9.87 -21.80 25.66
C MET A 1 -9.68 -20.52 24.85
N PRO A 2 -8.45 -20.07 24.55
CA PRO A 2 -8.22 -18.82 23.82
C PRO A 2 -8.38 -19.06 22.32
N ALA A 3 -9.56 -18.74 21.77
CA ALA A 3 -9.77 -18.70 20.33
C ALA A 3 -9.22 -17.36 19.79
N ASN A 4 -7.99 -17.45 19.26
CA ASN A 4 -7.41 -16.58 18.22
C ASN A 4 -7.06 -15.10 18.55
N PRO A 5 -5.79 -14.78 18.87
CA PRO A 5 -5.26 -13.41 18.78
C PRO A 5 -4.67 -13.06 17.40
N GLU A 6 -4.81 -13.91 16.37
CA GLU A 6 -4.15 -13.73 15.08
C GLU A 6 -4.83 -12.61 14.27
N SER A 7 -4.31 -11.39 14.46
CA SER A 7 -4.68 -10.19 13.72
C SER A 7 -4.58 -10.44 12.20
N PRO A 8 -5.40 -9.79 11.35
CA PRO A 8 -5.35 -9.94 9.89
C PRO A 8 -4.04 -9.46 9.21
N PHE A 9 -2.96 -9.27 9.97
CA PHE A 9 -1.65 -8.79 9.54
C PHE A 9 -0.48 -9.65 10.04
N THR A 10 -0.71 -10.90 10.51
CA THR A 10 0.33 -11.75 11.13
C THR A 10 1.58 -11.95 10.26
N ASN A 11 1.50 -11.76 8.94
CA ASN A 11 2.65 -11.75 8.03
C ASN A 11 2.86 -10.35 7.40
N THR A 12 3.68 -9.52 8.03
CA THR A 12 4.09 -8.19 7.54
C THR A 12 5.13 -8.25 6.41
N SER A 13 5.20 -9.34 5.65
CA SER A 13 6.22 -9.56 4.60
C SER A 13 6.12 -8.60 3.41
N TRP A 14 4.96 -7.96 3.22
CA TRP A 14 4.72 -6.94 2.20
C TRP A 14 5.36 -5.60 2.53
N LEU A 15 5.81 -5.42 3.77
CA LEU A 15 6.36 -4.20 4.31
C LEU A 15 7.79 -4.45 4.75
N THR A 16 8.72 -3.70 4.19
CA THR A 16 10.16 -3.80 4.45
C THR A 16 10.68 -2.42 4.78
N THR A 17 11.49 -2.28 5.81
CA THR A 17 12.16 -1.00 6.07
C THR A 17 13.39 -0.88 5.15
N GLY A 18 13.41 0.16 4.32
CA GLY A 18 14.55 0.50 3.47
C GLY A 18 15.72 1.11 4.26
N LYS A 19 16.84 1.39 3.58
CA LYS A 19 18.08 1.91 4.20
C LYS A 19 17.90 3.23 4.98
N ASN A 20 16.86 4.01 4.67
CA ASN A 20 16.62 5.33 5.24
C ASN A 20 15.59 5.33 6.38
N ASN A 21 15.34 4.18 7.01
CA ASN A 21 14.23 4.00 7.96
C ASN A 21 12.85 4.32 7.34
N ALA A 22 12.77 4.25 6.01
CA ALA A 22 11.56 4.51 5.24
C ALA A 22 10.85 3.17 4.95
N PRO A 23 9.57 3.01 5.29
CA PRO A 23 8.80 1.82 4.95
C PRO A 23 8.63 1.69 3.44
N VAL A 24 8.96 0.52 2.94
CA VAL A 24 8.80 0.07 1.56
C VAL A 24 7.67 -0.95 1.53
N ILE A 25 6.62 -0.65 0.79
CA ILE A 25 5.50 -1.57 0.57
C ILE A 25 5.51 -2.16 -0.82
N ALA A 26 5.32 -3.47 -0.89
CA ALA A 26 5.01 -4.17 -2.13
C ALA A 26 3.50 -4.09 -2.38
N VAL A 27 3.12 -3.34 -3.41
CA VAL A 27 1.73 -3.09 -3.78
C VAL A 27 1.44 -3.77 -5.11
N HIS A 28 0.40 -4.59 -5.13
CA HIS A 28 -0.17 -5.14 -6.34
C HIS A 28 -1.32 -4.25 -6.79
N ALA A 29 -1.08 -3.49 -7.85
CA ALA A 29 -2.07 -2.59 -8.44
C ALA A 29 -2.95 -3.37 -9.41
N GLN A 30 -4.24 -3.50 -9.10
CA GLN A 30 -5.25 -4.06 -10.01
C GLN A 30 -6.07 -2.94 -10.64
N PRO A 31 -5.70 -2.47 -11.84
CA PRO A 31 -6.51 -1.53 -12.60
C PRO A 31 -7.82 -2.14 -13.09
N GLY A 32 -8.80 -1.29 -13.39
CA GLY A 32 -10.13 -1.71 -13.87
C GLY A 32 -11.14 -2.01 -12.75
N ALA A 33 -10.89 -1.55 -11.54
CA ALA A 33 -11.85 -1.68 -10.45
C ALA A 33 -12.96 -0.62 -10.53
N LYS A 34 -14.10 -0.88 -9.88
CA LYS A 34 -15.23 0.06 -9.84
C LYS A 34 -14.94 1.29 -8.97
N ARG A 35 -14.07 1.14 -7.96
CA ARG A 35 -13.61 2.18 -7.02
C ARG A 35 -12.16 1.90 -6.60
N THR A 36 -11.44 2.96 -6.26
CA THR A 36 -10.10 2.81 -5.68
C THR A 36 -10.20 2.48 -4.21
N ALA A 37 -9.74 1.30 -3.81
CA ALA A 37 -9.78 0.84 -2.42
C ALA A 37 -8.66 -0.17 -2.15
N VAL A 38 -8.20 -0.22 -0.91
CA VAL A 38 -7.34 -1.31 -0.45
C VAL A 38 -8.22 -2.54 -0.30
N VAL A 39 -7.96 -3.57 -1.10
CA VAL A 39 -8.72 -4.82 -1.03
C VAL A 39 -8.25 -5.65 0.17
N GLY A 40 -6.98 -5.53 0.51
CA GLY A 40 -6.37 -6.21 1.64
C GLY A 40 -4.91 -6.54 1.38
N VAL A 41 -4.25 -7.05 2.41
CA VAL A 41 -2.95 -7.70 2.28
C VAL A 41 -3.18 -9.14 1.84
N HIS A 42 -2.45 -9.59 0.82
CA HIS A 42 -2.45 -10.98 0.37
C HIS A 42 -1.03 -11.54 0.45
N GLY A 43 -0.74 -12.27 1.54
CA GLY A 43 0.59 -12.82 1.82
C GLY A 43 1.63 -11.71 1.91
N ASP A 44 2.58 -11.71 0.98
CA ASP A 44 3.70 -10.76 0.91
C ASP A 44 3.40 -9.52 0.05
N ARG A 45 2.14 -9.24 -0.30
CA ARG A 45 1.79 -8.07 -1.15
C ARG A 45 0.49 -7.39 -0.74
N LEU A 46 0.46 -6.07 -0.80
CA LEU A 46 -0.73 -5.25 -0.58
C LEU A 46 -1.54 -5.14 -1.86
N LYS A 47 -2.75 -5.69 -1.88
CA LYS A 47 -3.62 -5.71 -3.05
C LYS A 47 -4.48 -4.44 -3.05
N ILE A 48 -4.27 -3.58 -4.04
CA ILE A 48 -5.01 -2.33 -4.20
C ILE A 48 -5.76 -2.36 -5.52
N ALA A 49 -7.08 -2.26 -5.42
CA ALA A 49 -7.96 -2.07 -6.55
C ALA A 49 -7.91 -0.59 -6.94
N LEU A 50 -7.61 -0.29 -8.19
CA LEU A 50 -7.60 1.07 -8.71
C LEU A 50 -8.73 1.23 -9.73
N ALA A 51 -9.54 2.27 -9.56
CA ALA A 51 -10.51 2.66 -10.58
C ALA A 51 -9.89 3.30 -11.83
N SER A 52 -8.56 3.37 -11.88
CA SER A 52 -7.83 3.86 -13.03
C SER A 52 -7.63 2.77 -14.08
N PRO A 53 -7.55 3.17 -15.37
CA PRO A 53 -7.22 2.25 -16.46
C PRO A 53 -5.81 1.66 -16.30
N PRO A 54 -5.54 0.48 -16.91
CA PRO A 54 -4.26 -0.25 -16.87
C PRO A 54 -3.14 0.43 -17.69
N VAL A 55 -2.98 1.74 -17.52
CA VAL A 55 -1.91 2.52 -18.13
C VAL A 55 -0.98 2.97 -17.01
N ASP A 56 0.26 2.49 -17.08
CA ASP A 56 1.35 2.95 -16.22
C ASP A 56 1.45 4.48 -16.32
N GLY A 57 1.38 5.14 -15.16
CA GLY A 57 1.16 6.58 -15.06
C GLY A 57 -0.17 6.95 -14.38
N LYS A 58 -1.32 6.50 -14.91
CA LYS A 58 -2.63 6.76 -14.26
C LYS A 58 -2.80 5.92 -13.00
N ALA A 59 -2.37 4.66 -13.05
CA ALA A 59 -2.34 3.79 -11.87
C ALA A 59 -1.42 4.38 -10.77
N ASN A 60 -0.21 4.83 -11.13
CA ASN A 60 0.71 5.47 -10.19
C ASN A 60 0.11 6.75 -9.59
N ALA A 61 -0.43 7.65 -10.41
CA ALA A 61 -1.02 8.89 -9.93
C ALA A 61 -2.17 8.64 -8.95
N THR A 62 -3.08 7.71 -9.27
CA THR A 62 -4.18 7.34 -8.37
C THR A 62 -3.67 6.71 -7.09
N LEU A 63 -2.68 5.83 -7.18
CA LEU A 63 -2.14 5.12 -6.03
C LEU A 63 -1.37 6.05 -5.10
N ILE A 64 -0.51 6.92 -5.65
CA ILE A 64 0.19 7.98 -4.90
C ILE A 64 -0.82 8.90 -4.24
N LYS A 65 -1.89 9.31 -4.95
CA LYS A 65 -2.94 10.19 -4.40
C LYS A 65 -3.73 9.50 -3.30
N TYR A 66 -4.02 8.20 -3.44
CA TYR A 66 -4.73 7.41 -2.45
C TYR A 66 -3.89 7.19 -1.20
N LEU A 67 -2.63 6.76 -1.36
CA LEU A 67 -1.65 6.61 -0.29
C LEU A 67 -1.43 7.95 0.43
N SER A 68 -1.11 9.01 -0.30
CA SER A 68 -0.97 10.37 0.23
C SER A 68 -2.15 10.78 1.10
N LYS A 69 -3.38 10.51 0.64
CA LYS A 69 -4.60 10.87 1.39
C LYS A 69 -4.84 9.98 2.60
N GLY A 70 -4.60 8.67 2.49
CA GLY A 70 -4.78 7.72 3.58
C GLY A 70 -3.72 7.83 4.68
N LEU A 71 -2.51 8.20 4.29
CA LEU A 71 -1.34 8.35 5.16
C LEU A 71 -1.11 9.81 5.61
N GLY A 72 -1.83 10.76 5.02
CA GLY A 72 -1.64 12.19 5.30
C GLY A 72 -0.30 12.77 4.84
N VAL A 73 0.47 12.06 3.99
CA VAL A 73 1.78 12.51 3.52
C VAL A 73 1.76 13.16 2.15
N SER A 74 2.79 13.95 1.89
CA SER A 74 3.03 14.55 0.58
C SER A 74 3.36 13.48 -0.46
N LYS A 75 2.91 13.67 -1.70
CA LYS A 75 3.31 12.87 -2.87
C LYS A 75 4.84 12.77 -3.06
N SER A 76 5.60 13.78 -2.59
CA SER A 76 7.07 13.77 -2.60
C SER A 76 7.69 12.76 -1.61
N SER A 77 6.96 12.41 -0.55
CA SER A 77 7.34 11.35 0.39
C SER A 77 7.13 9.96 -0.21
N VAL A 78 6.23 9.82 -1.18
CA VAL A 78 5.90 8.53 -1.81
C VAL A 78 6.81 8.32 -3.02
N ARG A 79 7.86 7.53 -2.86
CA ARG A 79 8.83 7.18 -3.90
C ARG A 79 8.53 5.80 -4.48
N LEU A 80 8.30 5.72 -5.78
CA LEU A 80 8.24 4.44 -6.48
C LEU A 80 9.68 3.92 -6.65
N LEU A 81 10.04 2.84 -5.93
CA LEU A 81 11.36 2.21 -6.02
C LEU A 81 11.48 1.34 -7.27
N SER A 82 10.45 0.56 -7.58
CA SER A 82 10.48 -0.42 -8.67
C SER A 82 9.07 -0.85 -9.06
N GLY A 83 8.91 -1.39 -10.27
CA GLY A 83 7.62 -1.86 -10.77
C GLY A 83 6.88 -0.86 -11.64
N ASP A 84 7.56 0.15 -12.19
CA ASP A 84 6.97 1.12 -13.12
C ASP A 84 6.35 0.45 -14.38
N THR A 85 6.83 -0.73 -14.75
CA THR A 85 6.34 -1.50 -15.91
C THR A 85 5.65 -2.82 -15.50
N SER A 86 5.49 -3.05 -14.19
CA SER A 86 4.96 -4.31 -13.65
C SER A 86 3.69 -4.08 -12.84
N ARG A 87 2.82 -5.08 -12.83
CA ARG A 87 1.65 -5.19 -11.94
C ARG A 87 2.00 -5.19 -10.45
N GLU A 88 3.26 -5.40 -10.12
CA GLU A 88 3.82 -5.35 -8.78
C GLU A 88 4.70 -4.11 -8.64
N LYS A 89 4.36 -3.23 -7.70
CA LYS A 89 5.00 -1.94 -7.47
C LYS A 89 5.57 -1.89 -6.07
N ARG A 90 6.83 -1.52 -5.94
CA ARG A 90 7.44 -1.21 -4.65
C ARG A 90 7.45 0.28 -4.44
N ILE A 91 6.86 0.70 -3.33
CA ILE A 91 6.72 2.11 -2.99
C ILE A 91 7.31 2.31 -1.62
N GLU A 92 8.30 3.18 -1.58
CA GLU A 92 8.89 3.70 -0.36
C GLU A 92 8.13 4.94 0.08
N VAL A 93 7.83 5.03 1.36
CA VAL A 93 7.20 6.21 1.96
C VAL A 93 8.19 6.83 2.93
N VAL A 94 8.82 7.93 2.51
CA VAL A 94 9.82 8.66 3.28
C VAL A 94 9.13 9.67 4.19
N GLY A 95 9.43 9.62 5.49
CA GLY A 95 8.83 10.52 6.48
C GLY A 95 7.63 9.92 7.23
N LEU A 96 7.36 8.63 7.03
CA LEU A 96 6.49 7.84 7.89
C LEU A 96 7.24 6.63 8.43
N SER A 97 6.82 6.15 9.59
CA SER A 97 7.30 4.90 10.14
C SER A 97 6.47 3.73 9.62
N THR A 98 7.08 2.55 9.64
CA THR A 98 6.47 1.26 9.33
C THR A 98 5.17 1.03 10.11
N ASP A 99 5.15 1.44 11.38
CA ASP A 99 4.00 1.30 12.27
C ASP A 99 2.82 2.19 11.85
N ASP A 100 3.09 3.47 11.59
CA ASP A 100 2.09 4.47 11.20
C ASP A 100 1.42 4.11 9.86
N LEU A 101 2.20 3.59 8.91
CA LEU A 101 1.69 3.10 7.64
C LEU A 101 0.81 1.85 7.82
N LEU A 102 1.17 0.96 8.74
CA LEU A 102 0.39 -0.23 9.06
C LEU A 102 -0.92 0.13 9.76
N GLU A 103 -0.90 1.10 10.67
CA GLU A 103 -2.10 1.65 11.30
C GLU A 103 -3.04 2.33 10.30
N ALA A 104 -2.49 3.16 9.40
CA ALA A 104 -3.27 3.81 8.35
C ALA A 104 -3.94 2.79 7.42
N LEU A 105 -3.22 1.73 7.04
CA LEU A 105 -3.77 0.65 6.22
C LEU A 105 -4.84 -0.16 6.96
N LYS A 106 -4.65 -0.46 8.25
CA LYS A 106 -5.66 -1.06 9.13
C LYS A 106 -6.94 -0.23 9.14
N LYS A 107 -6.80 1.09 9.29
CA LYS A 107 -7.92 2.01 9.34
C LYS A 107 -8.69 2.06 8.01
N LEU A 108 -7.98 2.03 6.89
CA LEU A 108 -8.59 1.97 5.55
C LEU A 108 -9.33 0.65 5.26
N LEU A 109 -8.95 -0.44 5.93
CA LEU A 109 -9.65 -1.73 5.83
C LEU A 109 -10.84 -1.84 6.79
N SER A 110 -10.77 -1.20 7.97
CA SER A 110 -11.87 -1.17 8.94
C SER A 110 -12.99 -0.18 8.61
N ASP A 111 -12.76 0.79 7.71
CA ASP A 111 -13.75 1.78 7.27
C ASP A 111 -14.58 1.31 6.04
N GLY A 112 -14.43 0.04 5.63
CA GLY A 112 -15.01 -0.54 4.40
C GLY A 112 -16.07 -1.59 4.63
#